data_AF-A0AAU8RRG8-F1
#
_entry.id   AF-A0AAU8RRG8-F1
#
_cell.length_a   1.000
_cell.length_b   1.000
_cell.length_c   1.000
_cell.angle_alpha   90.00
_cell.angle_beta   90.00
_cell.angle_gamma   90.00
#
_symmetry.space_group_name_H-M   'P 1'
#
loop_
_entity.id
_entity.type
_entity.pdbx_description
1 polymer ?
#
loop_
_entity_poly.entity_id
_entity_poly.type
_entity_poly.pdbx_seq_one_letter_code
_entity_poly.pdbx_strand_id
1 'polypeptide(L)'
;MKKTLLIIALVAVSNLFAQQQQDSILVKEIPTIKNNVLQQRQEINSLTKKLNSQQYLLNQQKKGLEGLNLKSKKQEYIIDSLNQLIKNNIQNIVTNSTELGTKIKQTGENANSKISELDSSLGKNRLYWIIATLTTLLLGGLVYWLLGKRIQSSKTDVETQIKNTKTALEEESVKLDNKLVEVLETQLKLKLEATKVQPKTSNEKADHSLALKVADEVIRIQKNLSRMDESTKGLKQLGSSVQRIQDNFASNGYELVEMLGKEYNEGMKVTANFTPNEDLETGKQIISRIIKPQVNFKGEMIQAAQIEVSIGE
;
A
#
# COMPACT_ATOMS: atom_id res chain seq x y z
N MET A 1 -44.23 -4.13 -176.97
CA MET A 1 -43.23 -3.80 -175.92
C MET A 1 -43.73 -2.87 -174.79
N LYS A 2 -45.01 -2.44 -174.74
CA LYS A 2 -45.49 -1.57 -173.63
C LYS A 2 -45.97 -2.31 -172.35
N LYS A 3 -46.31 -3.61 -172.43
CA LYS A 3 -46.83 -4.37 -171.27
C LYS A 3 -45.73 -4.95 -170.35
N THR A 4 -44.53 -5.20 -170.85
CA THR A 4 -43.41 -5.76 -170.05
C THR A 4 -42.75 -4.73 -169.14
N LEU A 5 -42.74 -3.46 -169.51
CA LEU A 5 -42.20 -2.37 -168.68
C LEU A 5 -43.02 -2.12 -167.40
N LEU A 6 -44.33 -2.37 -167.44
CA LEU A 6 -45.24 -2.08 -166.32
C LEU A 6 -45.10 -3.13 -165.19
N ILE A 7 -44.79 -4.37 -165.53
CA ILE A 7 -44.57 -5.46 -164.57
C ILE A 7 -43.23 -5.29 -163.85
N ILE A 8 -42.18 -4.86 -164.57
CA ILE A 8 -40.86 -4.58 -163.96
C ILE A 8 -40.96 -3.39 -163.00
N ALA A 9 -41.74 -2.36 -163.34
CA ALA A 9 -41.99 -1.24 -162.43
C ALA A 9 -42.72 -1.68 -161.15
N LEU A 10 -43.70 -2.58 -161.24
CA LEU A 10 -44.44 -3.06 -160.06
C LEU A 10 -43.58 -3.91 -159.10
N VAL A 11 -42.71 -4.77 -159.65
CA VAL A 11 -41.80 -5.61 -158.85
C VAL A 11 -40.66 -4.78 -158.24
N ALA A 12 -40.20 -3.72 -158.91
CA ALA A 12 -39.23 -2.79 -158.36
C ALA A 12 -39.81 -2.00 -157.17
N VAL A 13 -41.08 -1.60 -157.24
CA VAL A 13 -41.75 -0.86 -156.17
C VAL A 13 -42.03 -1.78 -154.95
N SER A 14 -42.42 -3.04 -155.14
CA SER A 14 -42.66 -3.95 -154.01
C SER A 14 -41.39 -4.28 -153.22
N ASN A 15 -40.22 -4.37 -153.88
CA ASN A 15 -38.94 -4.58 -153.19
C ASN A 15 -38.46 -3.33 -152.44
N LEU A 16 -38.70 -2.14 -152.99
CA LEU A 16 -38.33 -0.88 -152.31
C LEU A 16 -39.14 -0.65 -151.03
N PHE A 17 -40.44 -0.97 -151.04
CA PHE A 17 -41.31 -0.79 -149.87
C PHE A 17 -41.05 -1.83 -148.76
N ALA A 18 -40.70 -3.07 -149.10
CA ALA A 18 -40.34 -4.10 -148.11
C ALA A 18 -39.00 -3.79 -147.41
N GLN A 19 -38.02 -3.27 -148.15
CA GLN A 19 -36.71 -2.90 -147.59
C GLN A 19 -36.79 -1.62 -146.74
N GLN A 20 -37.62 -0.64 -147.14
CA GLN A 20 -37.85 0.59 -146.38
C GLN A 20 -38.62 0.36 -145.06
N GLN A 21 -39.44 -0.69 -144.96
CA GLN A 21 -40.15 -1.04 -143.73
C GLN A 21 -39.22 -1.72 -142.69
N GLN A 22 -38.28 -2.56 -143.14
CA GLN A 22 -37.26 -3.17 -142.28
C GLN A 22 -36.25 -2.13 -141.75
N ASP A 23 -35.78 -1.21 -142.61
CA ASP A 23 -34.85 -0.14 -142.25
C ASP A 23 -35.47 0.88 -141.26
N SER A 24 -36.77 1.18 -141.39
CA SER A 24 -37.47 2.12 -140.50
C SER A 24 -37.62 1.61 -139.06
N ILE A 25 -37.74 0.30 -138.87
CA ILE A 25 -37.80 -0.34 -137.53
C ILE A 25 -36.42 -0.28 -136.87
N LEU A 26 -35.36 -0.65 -137.60
CA LEU A 26 -33.98 -0.63 -137.12
C LEU A 26 -33.51 0.78 -136.75
N VAL A 27 -33.88 1.80 -137.52
CA VAL A 27 -33.55 3.21 -137.25
C VAL A 27 -34.21 3.75 -135.98
N LYS A 28 -35.38 3.22 -135.58
CA LYS A 28 -36.07 3.62 -134.33
C LYS A 28 -35.54 2.88 -133.08
N GLU A 29 -35.02 1.66 -133.25
CA GLU A 29 -34.52 0.87 -132.13
C GLU A 29 -33.10 1.30 -131.68
N ILE A 30 -32.23 1.75 -132.60
CA ILE A 30 -30.85 2.16 -132.28
C ILE A 30 -30.75 3.30 -131.23
N PRO A 31 -31.50 4.42 -131.34
CA PRO A 31 -31.46 5.49 -130.34
C PRO A 31 -31.95 5.02 -128.96
N THR A 32 -32.95 4.15 -128.94
CA THR A 32 -33.52 3.55 -127.73
C THR A 32 -32.49 2.66 -127.05
N ILE A 33 -31.81 1.80 -127.82
CA ILE A 33 -30.71 0.95 -127.33
C ILE A 33 -29.56 1.83 -126.79
N LYS A 34 -29.16 2.88 -127.50
CA LYS A 34 -28.11 3.81 -127.06
C LYS A 34 -28.45 4.49 -125.73
N ASN A 35 -29.69 4.94 -125.56
CA ASN A 35 -30.15 5.55 -124.31
C ASN A 35 -30.17 4.54 -123.17
N ASN A 36 -30.65 3.31 -123.41
CA ASN A 36 -30.61 2.23 -122.42
C ASN A 36 -29.17 1.89 -122.01
N VAL A 37 -28.23 1.83 -122.96
CA VAL A 37 -26.80 1.60 -122.68
C VAL A 37 -26.20 2.75 -121.85
N LEU A 38 -26.57 4.00 -122.12
CA LEU A 38 -26.12 5.15 -121.33
C LEU A 38 -26.69 5.14 -119.91
N GLN A 39 -27.97 4.82 -119.75
CA GLN A 39 -28.61 4.65 -118.44
C GLN A 39 -27.96 3.51 -117.64
N GLN A 40 -27.77 2.35 -118.27
CA GLN A 40 -27.03 1.24 -117.67
C GLN A 40 -25.63 1.64 -117.23
N ARG A 41 -24.90 2.45 -118.02
CA ARG A 41 -23.57 2.96 -117.64
C ARG A 41 -23.62 3.87 -116.41
N GLN A 42 -24.64 4.72 -116.30
CA GLN A 42 -24.83 5.59 -115.13
C GLN A 42 -25.18 4.77 -113.88
N GLU A 43 -26.06 3.78 -114.02
CA GLU A 43 -26.41 2.85 -112.94
C GLU A 43 -25.19 2.07 -112.48
N ILE A 44 -24.41 1.49 -113.41
CA ILE A 44 -23.16 0.79 -113.13
C ILE A 44 -22.21 1.71 -112.35
N ASN A 45 -22.01 2.94 -112.78
CA ASN A 45 -21.14 3.89 -112.06
C ASN A 45 -21.65 4.18 -110.64
N SER A 46 -22.96 4.32 -110.45
CA SER A 46 -23.56 4.54 -109.13
C SER A 46 -23.40 3.32 -108.21
N LEU A 47 -23.58 2.12 -108.77
CA LEU A 47 -23.38 0.85 -108.07
C LEU A 47 -21.91 0.66 -107.71
N THR A 48 -20.97 1.01 -108.59
CA THR A 48 -19.53 0.98 -108.29
C THR A 48 -19.17 1.91 -107.12
N LYS A 49 -19.73 3.12 -107.06
CA LYS A 49 -19.52 4.02 -105.91
C LYS A 49 -20.06 3.44 -104.61
N LYS A 50 -21.28 2.87 -104.63
CA LYS A 50 -21.87 2.19 -103.46
C LYS A 50 -21.02 1.00 -103.03
N LEU A 51 -20.57 0.17 -103.96
CA LEU A 51 -19.69 -0.99 -103.70
C LEU A 51 -18.38 -0.55 -103.04
N ASN A 52 -17.73 0.50 -103.55
CA ASN A 52 -16.50 1.03 -102.95
C ASN A 52 -16.72 1.54 -101.52
N SER A 53 -17.84 2.23 -101.27
CA SER A 53 -18.19 2.70 -99.92
C SER A 53 -18.47 1.54 -98.95
N GLN A 54 -19.15 0.49 -99.41
CA GLN A 54 -19.40 -0.72 -98.63
C GLN A 54 -18.10 -1.46 -98.34
N GLN A 55 -17.19 -1.57 -99.32
CA GLN A 55 -15.89 -2.18 -99.14
C GLN A 55 -15.04 -1.45 -98.10
N TYR A 56 -15.10 -0.11 -98.09
CA TYR A 56 -14.44 0.70 -97.06
C TYR A 56 -15.03 0.41 -95.66
N LEU A 57 -16.35 0.40 -95.53
CA LEU A 57 -17.02 0.11 -94.26
C LEU A 57 -16.69 -1.31 -93.76
N LEU A 58 -16.69 -2.30 -94.66
CA LEU A 58 -16.34 -3.69 -94.38
C LEU A 58 -14.90 -3.80 -93.85
N ASN A 59 -13.96 -3.07 -94.46
CA ASN A 59 -12.57 -3.03 -93.98
C ASN A 59 -12.44 -2.41 -92.59
N GLN A 60 -13.19 -1.34 -92.31
CA GLN A 60 -13.19 -0.70 -90.98
C GLN A 60 -13.82 -1.62 -89.92
N GLN A 61 -14.92 -2.30 -90.26
CA GLN A 61 -15.54 -3.32 -89.41
C GLN A 61 -14.59 -4.49 -89.14
N LYS A 62 -13.87 -4.97 -90.17
CA LYS A 62 -12.84 -6.02 -90.02
C LYS A 62 -11.76 -5.63 -89.02
N LYS A 63 -11.21 -4.41 -89.12
CA LYS A 63 -10.24 -3.88 -88.15
C LYS A 63 -10.82 -3.80 -86.75
N GLY A 64 -12.08 -3.36 -86.61
CA GLY A 64 -12.80 -3.35 -85.34
C GLY A 64 -12.93 -4.76 -84.73
N LEU A 65 -13.26 -5.75 -85.55
CA LEU A 65 -13.39 -7.15 -85.15
C LEU A 65 -12.03 -7.76 -84.74
N GLU A 66 -10.97 -7.45 -85.47
CA GLU A 66 -9.60 -7.83 -85.10
C GLU A 66 -9.20 -7.23 -83.74
N GLY A 67 -9.50 -5.94 -83.51
CA GLY A 67 -9.26 -5.28 -82.23
C GLY A 67 -10.07 -5.87 -81.07
N LEU A 68 -11.34 -6.22 -81.30
CA LEU A 68 -12.17 -6.92 -80.32
C LEU A 68 -11.64 -8.32 -80.00
N ASN A 69 -11.20 -9.07 -81.01
CA ASN A 69 -10.62 -10.41 -80.83
C ASN A 69 -9.34 -10.36 -79.98
N LEU A 70 -8.45 -9.38 -80.24
CA LEU A 70 -7.26 -9.18 -79.41
C LEU A 70 -7.60 -8.84 -77.95
N LYS A 71 -8.62 -7.99 -77.72
CA LYS A 71 -9.10 -7.68 -76.37
C LYS A 71 -9.70 -8.92 -75.69
N SER A 72 -10.47 -9.74 -76.41
CA SER A 72 -11.04 -10.99 -75.92
C SER A 72 -9.95 -11.97 -75.49
N LYS A 73 -8.93 -12.18 -76.33
CA LYS A 73 -7.78 -13.03 -75.98
C LYS A 73 -7.03 -12.51 -74.75
N LYS A 74 -6.83 -11.20 -74.65
CA LYS A 74 -6.20 -10.60 -73.46
C LYS A 74 -7.04 -10.83 -72.20
N GLN A 75 -8.37 -10.74 -72.30
CA GLN A 75 -9.27 -11.03 -71.19
C GLN A 75 -9.21 -12.51 -70.78
N GLU A 76 -9.15 -13.43 -71.74
CA GLU A 76 -8.98 -14.87 -71.47
C GLU A 76 -7.70 -15.14 -70.66
N TYR A 77 -6.56 -14.57 -71.06
CA TYR A 77 -5.31 -14.69 -70.30
C TYR A 77 -5.41 -14.11 -68.88
N ILE A 78 -6.10 -12.97 -68.70
CA ILE A 78 -6.30 -12.37 -67.38
C ILE A 78 -7.19 -13.28 -66.52
N ILE A 79 -8.26 -13.83 -67.09
CA ILE A 79 -9.17 -14.76 -66.40
C ILE A 79 -8.41 -16.00 -65.95
N ASP A 80 -7.57 -16.58 -66.81
CA ASP A 80 -6.74 -17.73 -66.46
C ASP A 80 -5.77 -17.43 -65.32
N SER A 81 -5.10 -16.28 -65.37
CA SER A 81 -4.20 -15.84 -64.29
C SER A 81 -4.95 -15.63 -62.97
N LEU A 82 -6.13 -15.00 -63.02
CA LEU A 82 -6.98 -14.82 -61.84
C LEU A 82 -7.46 -16.16 -61.27
N ASN A 83 -7.85 -17.11 -62.12
CA ASN A 83 -8.24 -18.45 -61.69
C ASN A 83 -7.08 -19.19 -61.01
N GLN A 84 -5.85 -19.04 -61.50
CA GLN A 84 -4.66 -19.59 -60.85
C GLN A 84 -4.41 -18.95 -59.48
N LEU A 85 -4.51 -17.62 -59.37
CA LEU A 85 -4.37 -16.91 -58.10
C LEU A 85 -5.45 -17.31 -57.10
N ILE A 86 -6.70 -17.46 -57.55
CA ILE A 86 -7.82 -17.93 -56.71
C ILE A 86 -7.53 -19.35 -56.21
N LYS A 87 -7.08 -20.25 -57.09
CA LYS A 87 -6.74 -21.63 -56.71
C LYS A 87 -5.61 -21.68 -55.67
N ASN A 88 -4.56 -20.88 -55.86
CA ASN A 88 -3.46 -20.77 -54.89
C ASN A 88 -3.95 -20.21 -53.54
N ASN A 89 -4.79 -19.17 -53.56
CA ASN A 89 -5.37 -18.62 -52.33
C ASN A 89 -6.25 -19.63 -51.60
N ILE A 90 -7.08 -20.40 -52.31
CA ILE A 90 -7.88 -21.48 -51.71
C ILE A 90 -6.98 -22.51 -51.02
N GLN A 91 -5.90 -22.94 -51.69
CA GLN A 91 -4.94 -23.88 -51.10
C GLN A 91 -4.27 -23.30 -49.84
N ASN A 92 -3.82 -22.05 -49.90
CA ASN A 92 -3.20 -21.38 -48.75
C ASN A 92 -4.17 -21.24 -47.57
N ILE A 93 -5.44 -20.90 -47.82
CA ILE A 93 -6.47 -20.82 -46.78
C ILE A 93 -6.69 -22.18 -46.13
N VAL A 94 -6.80 -23.26 -46.91
CA VAL A 94 -6.99 -24.63 -46.39
C VAL A 94 -5.78 -25.08 -45.55
N THR A 95 -4.56 -24.86 -46.05
CA THR A 95 -3.33 -25.20 -45.33
C THR A 95 -3.23 -24.43 -44.02
N ASN A 96 -3.40 -23.10 -44.06
CA ASN A 96 -3.32 -22.26 -42.86
C ASN A 96 -4.40 -22.63 -41.84
N SER A 97 -5.64 -22.90 -42.29
CA SER A 97 -6.73 -23.32 -41.40
C SER A 97 -6.43 -24.65 -40.73
N THR A 98 -5.83 -25.60 -41.44
CA THR A 98 -5.47 -26.91 -40.90
C THR A 98 -4.32 -26.79 -39.92
N GLU A 99 -3.28 -26.02 -40.24
CA GLU A 99 -2.14 -25.77 -39.35
C GLU A 99 -2.54 -25.04 -38.07
N LEU A 100 -3.43 -24.04 -38.18
CA LEU A 100 -3.98 -23.36 -37.00
C LEU A 100 -4.80 -24.33 -36.16
N GLY A 101 -5.65 -25.17 -36.78
CA GLY A 101 -6.42 -26.19 -36.09
C GLY A 101 -5.53 -27.18 -35.31
N THR A 102 -4.44 -27.64 -35.92
CA THR A 102 -3.49 -28.55 -35.24
C THR A 102 -2.72 -27.86 -34.11
N LYS A 103 -2.24 -26.63 -34.33
CA LYS A 103 -1.56 -25.83 -33.28
C LYS A 103 -2.47 -25.53 -32.10
N ILE A 104 -3.74 -25.18 -32.35
CA ILE A 104 -4.73 -24.94 -31.29
C ILE A 104 -4.96 -26.23 -30.50
N LYS A 105 -5.16 -27.36 -31.17
CA LYS A 105 -5.34 -28.66 -30.51
C LYS A 105 -4.13 -29.05 -29.65
N GLN A 106 -2.92 -28.96 -30.21
CA GLN A 106 -1.68 -29.25 -29.48
C GLN A 106 -1.48 -28.31 -28.29
N THR A 107 -1.78 -27.02 -28.43
CA THR A 107 -1.69 -26.04 -27.34
C THR A 107 -2.69 -26.37 -26.23
N GLY A 108 -3.94 -26.74 -26.60
CA GLY A 108 -4.96 -27.18 -25.66
C GLY A 108 -4.55 -28.46 -24.92
N GLU A 109 -4.07 -29.48 -25.63
CA GLU A 109 -3.58 -30.73 -25.05
C GLU A 109 -2.38 -30.51 -24.12
N ASN A 110 -1.41 -29.66 -24.52
CA ASN A 110 -0.24 -29.32 -23.70
C ASN A 110 -0.60 -28.49 -22.46
N ALA A 111 -1.56 -27.58 -22.57
CA ALA A 111 -2.05 -26.83 -21.42
C ALA A 111 -2.75 -27.78 -20.45
N ASN A 112 -3.61 -28.67 -20.95
CA ASN A 112 -4.36 -29.60 -20.13
C ASN A 112 -3.44 -30.65 -19.47
N SER A 113 -2.40 -31.13 -20.17
CA SER A 113 -1.42 -32.05 -19.60
C SER A 113 -0.60 -31.39 -18.48
N LYS A 114 -0.12 -30.15 -18.68
CA LYS A 114 0.57 -29.38 -17.63
C LYS A 114 -0.31 -29.10 -16.42
N ILE A 115 -1.59 -28.78 -16.65
CA ILE A 115 -2.58 -28.59 -15.57
C ILE A 115 -2.79 -29.90 -14.81
N SER A 116 -2.96 -31.02 -15.51
CA SER A 116 -3.12 -32.34 -14.89
C SER A 116 -1.88 -32.78 -14.12
N GLU A 117 -0.69 -32.50 -14.64
CA GLU A 117 0.57 -32.78 -13.96
C GLU A 117 0.69 -31.95 -12.68
N LEU A 118 0.37 -30.65 -12.75
CA LEU A 118 0.32 -29.77 -11.58
C LEU A 118 -0.67 -30.28 -10.53
N ASP A 119 -1.90 -30.63 -10.92
CA ASP A 119 -2.91 -31.17 -10.00
C ASP A 119 -2.44 -32.47 -9.32
N SER A 120 -1.81 -33.37 -10.08
CA SER A 120 -1.24 -34.60 -9.52
C SER A 120 -0.09 -34.35 -8.53
N SER A 121 0.74 -33.34 -8.79
CA SER A 121 1.89 -32.97 -7.94
C SER A 121 1.45 -32.29 -6.65
N LEU A 122 0.40 -31.45 -6.73
CA LEU A 122 -0.20 -30.79 -5.57
C LEU A 122 -0.98 -31.81 -4.72
N GLY A 123 -1.73 -32.71 -5.34
CA GLY A 123 -2.55 -33.72 -4.65
C GLY A 123 -1.76 -34.65 -3.74
N LYS A 124 -0.57 -35.11 -4.17
CA LYS A 124 0.25 -36.08 -3.40
C LYS A 124 0.74 -35.53 -2.06
N ASN A 125 1.07 -34.23 -1.99
CA ASN A 125 1.73 -33.64 -0.82
C ASN A 125 0.89 -32.60 -0.07
N ARG A 126 -0.29 -32.21 -0.59
CA ARG A 126 -1.16 -31.20 0.02
C ARG A 126 -1.57 -31.57 1.45
N LEU A 127 -1.92 -32.84 1.71
CA LEU A 127 -2.30 -33.29 3.04
C LEU A 127 -1.13 -33.16 4.04
N TYR A 128 0.10 -33.52 3.62
CA TYR A 128 1.29 -33.39 4.46
C TYR A 128 1.64 -31.93 4.77
N TRP A 129 1.50 -31.01 3.80
CA TRP A 129 1.70 -29.58 4.05
C TRP A 129 0.64 -28.98 4.99
N ILE A 130 -0.61 -29.41 4.88
CA ILE A 130 -1.68 -29.01 5.82
C ILE A 130 -1.38 -29.53 7.23
N ILE A 131 -0.97 -30.81 7.35
CA ILE A 131 -0.61 -31.39 8.65
C ILE A 131 0.62 -30.71 9.24
N ALA A 132 1.65 -30.43 8.44
CA ALA A 132 2.88 -29.76 8.89
C ALA A 132 2.61 -28.34 9.39
N THR A 133 1.81 -27.56 8.65
CA THR A 133 1.41 -26.20 9.06
C THR A 133 0.55 -26.22 10.32
N LEU A 134 -0.42 -27.14 10.41
CA LEU A 134 -1.26 -27.29 11.61
C LEU A 134 -0.43 -27.70 12.84
N THR A 135 0.51 -28.64 12.67
CA THR A 135 1.40 -29.08 13.75
C THR A 135 2.29 -27.94 14.24
N THR A 136 2.83 -27.15 13.32
CA THR A 136 3.64 -25.97 13.64
C THR A 136 2.82 -24.92 14.41
N LEU A 137 1.58 -24.69 14.00
CA LEU A 137 0.68 -23.74 14.66
C LEU A 137 0.30 -24.20 16.07
N LEU A 138 0.00 -25.49 16.25
CA LEU A 138 -0.25 -26.08 17.57
C LEU A 138 0.96 -26.01 18.48
N LEU A 139 2.17 -26.29 17.96
CA LEU A 139 3.42 -26.12 18.70
C LEU A 139 3.64 -24.67 19.13
N GLY A 140 3.39 -23.70 18.22
CA GLY A 140 3.45 -22.28 18.54
C GLY A 140 2.50 -21.88 19.66
N GLY A 141 1.25 -22.36 19.60
CA GLY A 141 0.24 -22.16 20.65
C GLY A 141 0.65 -22.77 21.99
N LEU A 142 1.23 -23.98 21.98
CA LEU A 142 1.71 -24.67 23.19
C LEU A 142 2.86 -23.90 23.84
N VAL A 143 3.83 -23.43 23.05
CA VAL A 143 4.96 -22.62 23.53
C VAL A 143 4.46 -21.31 24.13
N TYR A 144 3.54 -20.61 23.45
CA TYR A 144 2.95 -19.38 23.96
C TYR A 144 2.23 -19.60 25.31
N TRP A 145 1.45 -20.66 25.42
CA TRP A 145 0.76 -21.02 26.66
C TRP A 145 1.73 -21.35 27.81
N LEU A 146 2.77 -22.14 27.56
CA LEU A 146 3.80 -22.47 28.55
C LEU A 146 4.57 -21.24 29.03
N LEU A 147 4.95 -20.34 28.11
CA LEU A 147 5.63 -19.09 28.44
C LEU A 147 4.72 -18.17 29.26
N GLY A 148 3.44 -18.04 28.90
CA GLY A 148 2.47 -17.25 29.66
C GLY A 148 2.34 -17.74 31.11
N LYS A 149 2.21 -19.06 31.31
CA LYS A 149 2.14 -19.66 32.65
C LYS A 149 3.41 -19.42 33.46
N ARG A 150 4.59 -19.53 32.84
CA ARG A 150 5.89 -19.30 33.50
C ARG A 150 6.08 -17.83 33.89
N ILE A 151 5.67 -16.89 33.05
CA ILE A 151 5.79 -15.47 33.33
C ILE A 151 4.88 -15.08 34.49
N GLN A 152 3.63 -15.56 34.50
CA GLN A 152 2.68 -15.27 35.58
C GLN A 152 3.16 -15.84 36.92
N SER A 153 3.65 -17.09 36.96
CA SER A 153 4.20 -17.68 38.19
C SER A 153 5.42 -16.91 38.69
N SER A 154 6.29 -16.45 37.78
CA SER A 154 7.51 -15.73 38.15
C SER A 154 7.22 -14.34 38.72
N LYS A 155 6.22 -13.62 38.18
CA LYS A 155 5.81 -12.32 38.74
C LYS A 155 5.29 -12.45 40.17
N THR A 156 4.40 -13.41 40.42
CA THR A 156 3.83 -13.62 41.76
C THR A 156 4.88 -14.05 42.78
N ASP A 157 5.84 -14.90 42.39
CA ASP A 157 6.92 -15.34 43.28
C ASP A 157 7.86 -14.18 43.64
N VAL A 158 8.29 -13.38 42.65
CA VAL A 158 9.16 -12.22 42.89
C VAL A 158 8.47 -11.15 43.73
N GLU A 159 7.20 -10.84 43.46
CA GLU A 159 6.44 -9.85 44.23
C GLU A 159 6.26 -10.28 45.69
N THR A 160 5.95 -11.56 45.93
CA THR A 160 5.83 -12.08 47.29
C THR A 160 7.17 -12.11 48.02
N GLN A 161 8.26 -12.47 47.35
CA GLN A 161 9.61 -12.41 47.92
C GLN A 161 10.01 -10.97 48.28
N ILE A 162 9.81 -10.01 47.36
CA ILE A 162 10.10 -8.59 47.63
C ILE A 162 9.29 -8.08 48.82
N LYS A 163 7.99 -8.41 48.89
CA LYS A 163 7.13 -8.02 50.00
C LYS A 163 7.64 -8.61 51.32
N ASN A 164 7.95 -9.90 51.36
CA ASN A 164 8.45 -10.58 52.55
C ASN A 164 9.81 -10.04 53.02
N THR A 165 10.72 -9.75 52.08
CA THR A 165 12.01 -9.14 52.40
C THR A 165 11.84 -7.71 52.91
N LYS A 166 10.95 -6.91 52.31
CA LYS A 166 10.61 -5.56 52.80
C LYS A 166 10.08 -5.61 54.23
N THR A 167 9.14 -6.50 54.52
CA THR A 167 8.60 -6.64 55.89
C THR A 167 9.67 -7.09 56.88
N ALA A 168 10.54 -8.03 56.50
CA ALA A 168 11.63 -8.49 57.37
C ALA A 168 12.64 -7.38 57.67
N LEU A 169 13.00 -6.57 56.66
CA LEU A 169 13.89 -5.42 56.82
C LEU A 169 13.27 -4.33 57.70
N GLU A 170 11.98 -4.05 57.55
CA GLU A 170 11.27 -3.11 58.42
C GLU A 170 11.25 -3.59 59.87
N GLU A 171 10.93 -4.87 60.12
CA GLU A 171 10.96 -5.46 61.47
C GLU A 171 12.37 -5.44 62.09
N GLU A 172 13.41 -5.75 61.31
CA GLU A 172 14.80 -5.70 61.79
C GLU A 172 15.25 -4.26 62.08
N SER A 173 14.88 -3.31 61.22
CA SER A 173 15.13 -1.88 61.44
C SER A 173 14.47 -1.41 62.74
N VAL A 174 13.20 -1.76 62.98
CA VAL A 174 12.48 -1.41 64.21
C VAL A 174 13.15 -2.01 65.44
N LYS A 175 13.66 -3.24 65.35
CA LYS A 175 14.39 -3.90 66.45
C LYS A 175 15.71 -3.20 66.77
N LEU A 176 16.46 -2.79 65.74
CA LEU A 176 17.71 -2.05 65.91
C LEU A 176 17.47 -0.67 66.53
N ASP A 177 16.46 0.06 66.04
CA ASP A 177 16.08 1.37 66.57
C ASP A 177 15.60 1.26 68.03
N ASN A 178 14.88 0.20 68.41
CA ASN A 178 14.51 -0.03 69.82
C ASN A 178 15.74 -0.20 70.73
N LYS A 179 16.75 -0.97 70.29
CA LYS A 179 18.01 -1.12 71.04
C LYS A 179 18.77 0.20 71.13
N LEU A 180 18.77 0.99 70.06
CA LEU A 180 19.41 2.29 70.05
C LEU A 180 18.74 3.23 71.06
N VAL A 181 17.40 3.28 71.07
CA VAL A 181 16.62 4.05 72.04
C VAL A 181 16.93 3.64 73.47
N GLU A 182 17.04 2.34 73.76
CA GLU A 182 17.43 1.84 75.09
C GLU A 182 18.85 2.32 75.49
N VAL A 183 19.81 2.29 74.57
CA VAL A 183 21.16 2.81 74.81
C VAL A 183 21.17 4.33 75.02
N LEU A 184 20.39 5.09 74.25
CA LEU A 184 20.28 6.54 74.43
C LEU A 184 19.64 6.89 75.78
N GLU A 185 18.60 6.17 76.18
CA GLU A 185 17.91 6.37 77.46
C GLU A 185 18.86 6.08 78.64
N THR A 186 19.63 4.99 78.57
CA THR A 186 20.63 4.66 79.60
C THR A 186 21.75 5.70 79.68
N GLN A 187 22.28 6.15 78.53
CA GLN A 187 23.31 7.20 78.51
C GLN A 187 22.81 8.54 79.05
N LEU A 188 21.56 8.93 78.73
CA LEU A 188 20.93 10.12 79.29
C LEU A 188 20.78 10.01 80.80
N LYS A 189 20.26 8.89 81.31
CA LYS A 189 20.11 8.65 82.76
C LYS A 189 21.45 8.73 83.50
N LEU A 190 22.50 8.08 82.99
CA LEU A 190 23.83 8.09 83.59
C LEU A 190 24.45 9.50 83.64
N LYS A 191 24.34 10.29 82.56
CA LYS A 191 24.82 11.69 82.57
C LYS A 191 24.04 12.56 83.56
N LEU A 192 22.73 12.35 83.68
CA LEU A 192 21.89 13.09 84.63
C LEU A 192 22.22 12.75 86.08
N GLU A 193 22.46 11.47 86.38
CA GLU A 193 22.89 11.03 87.71
C GLU A 193 24.29 11.57 88.06
N ALA A 194 25.24 11.54 87.12
CA ALA A 194 26.57 12.14 87.32
C ALA A 194 26.52 13.65 87.61
N THR A 195 25.57 14.37 86.99
CA THR A 195 25.39 15.82 87.18
C THR A 195 24.76 16.17 88.53
N LYS A 196 24.05 15.23 89.19
CA LYS A 196 23.44 15.45 90.53
C LYS A 196 24.44 15.35 91.68
N VAL A 197 25.65 14.79 91.48
CA VAL A 197 26.61 14.47 92.54
C VAL A 197 27.71 15.54 92.72
N GLN A 198 27.80 16.55 91.84
CA GLN A 198 28.79 17.64 91.97
C GLN A 198 28.16 18.97 92.44
N PRO A 199 28.76 19.67 93.43
CA PRO A 199 28.33 20.99 93.83
C PRO A 199 28.65 22.01 92.73
N LYS A 200 27.64 22.82 92.37
CA LYS A 200 27.76 23.89 91.38
C LYS A 200 28.70 24.99 91.86
N THR A 201 29.93 24.98 91.37
CA THR A 201 30.81 26.14 91.35
C THR A 201 31.34 26.33 89.94
N SER A 202 30.71 27.21 89.17
CA SER A 202 31.25 28.04 88.07
C SER A 202 30.21 28.28 86.96
N ASN A 203 30.28 29.46 86.35
CA ASN A 203 29.53 29.88 85.16
C ASN A 203 30.00 29.15 83.89
N GLU A 204 30.14 27.82 83.92
CA GLU A 204 30.40 27.04 82.72
C GLU A 204 29.07 26.75 82.00
N LYS A 205 29.04 27.06 80.69
CA LYS A 205 27.93 26.67 79.81
C LYS A 205 27.76 25.15 79.89
N ALA A 206 26.55 24.70 80.19
CA ALA A 206 26.25 23.27 80.26
C ALA A 206 26.62 22.57 78.94
N ASP A 207 27.29 21.42 79.00
CA ASP A 207 27.59 20.61 77.82
C ASP A 207 26.31 19.92 77.31
N HIS A 208 25.71 20.51 76.27
CA HIS A 208 24.49 20.00 75.63
C HIS A 208 24.75 18.93 74.56
N SER A 209 26.01 18.54 74.29
CA SER A 209 26.37 17.71 73.13
C SER A 209 25.65 16.36 73.06
N LEU A 210 25.45 15.70 74.22
CA LEU A 210 24.72 14.43 74.26
C LEU A 210 23.23 14.64 73.96
N ALA A 211 22.63 15.68 74.55
CA ALA A 211 21.23 15.99 74.33
C ALA A 211 20.97 16.29 72.84
N LEU A 212 21.82 17.11 72.21
CA LEU A 212 21.74 17.43 70.80
C LEU A 212 21.85 16.18 69.90
N LYS A 213 22.76 15.24 70.21
CA LYS A 213 22.86 13.97 69.49
C LYS A 213 21.61 13.11 69.66
N VAL A 214 21.04 13.04 70.86
CA VAL A 214 19.79 12.30 71.10
C VAL A 214 18.63 12.94 70.35
N ALA A 215 18.56 14.27 70.30
CA ALA A 215 17.57 15.01 69.54
C ALA A 215 17.64 14.68 68.03
N ASP A 216 18.83 14.75 67.44
CA ASP A 216 19.06 14.37 66.04
C ASP A 216 18.61 12.92 65.78
N GLU A 217 18.92 12.02 66.71
CA GLU A 217 18.60 10.60 66.61
C GLU A 217 17.10 10.32 66.72
N VAL A 218 16.41 11.00 67.64
CA VAL A 218 14.96 10.91 67.80
C VAL A 218 14.25 11.32 66.52
N ILE A 219 14.63 12.44 65.90
CA ILE A 219 14.04 12.87 64.62
C ILE A 219 14.32 11.86 63.50
N ARG A 220 15.53 11.28 63.46
CA ARG A 220 15.87 10.24 62.48
C ARG A 220 14.95 9.03 62.61
N ILE A 221 14.75 8.55 63.84
CA ILE A 221 13.88 7.39 64.11
C ILE A 221 12.41 7.75 63.81
N GLN A 222 11.92 8.93 64.19
CA GLN A 222 10.55 9.39 63.85
C GLN A 222 10.31 9.45 62.34
N LYS A 223 11.28 9.93 61.57
CA LYS A 223 11.21 9.96 60.11
C LYS A 223 11.17 8.56 59.49
N ASN A 224 11.88 7.60 60.08
CA ASN A 224 11.84 6.21 59.62
C ASN A 224 10.49 5.56 59.98
N LEU A 225 10.02 5.74 61.22
CA LEU A 225 8.72 5.29 61.71
C LEU A 225 7.57 5.76 60.79
N SER A 226 7.58 7.02 60.36
CA SER A 226 6.50 7.60 59.54
C SER A 226 6.41 7.03 58.11
N ARG A 227 7.35 6.18 57.69
CA ARG A 227 7.41 5.57 56.36
C ARG A 227 7.09 4.07 56.36
N MET A 228 6.97 3.48 57.55
CA MET A 228 6.69 2.06 57.73
C MET A 228 5.17 1.82 57.71
N ASP A 229 4.76 0.59 57.40
CA ASP A 229 3.37 0.18 57.50
C ASP A 229 2.93 0.13 58.98
N GLU A 230 1.71 0.59 59.29
CA GLU A 230 1.19 0.60 60.67
C GLU A 230 1.12 -0.80 61.31
N SER A 231 1.05 -1.84 60.48
CA SER A 231 1.05 -3.25 60.91
C SER A 231 2.44 -3.82 61.22
N THR A 232 3.52 -3.07 60.94
CA THR A 232 4.90 -3.53 61.18
C THR A 232 5.11 -3.88 62.66
N LYS A 233 5.60 -5.09 62.91
CA LYS A 233 5.74 -5.63 64.25
C LYS A 233 6.74 -4.81 65.07
N GLY A 234 6.34 -4.39 66.27
CA GLY A 234 7.17 -3.59 67.18
C GLY A 234 7.15 -2.08 66.91
N LEU A 235 6.50 -1.61 65.84
CA LEU A 235 6.42 -0.19 65.49
C LEU A 235 5.82 0.65 66.63
N LYS A 236 4.69 0.21 67.21
CA LYS A 236 4.03 0.88 68.34
C LYS A 236 4.92 0.94 69.59
N GLN A 237 5.70 -0.11 69.83
CA GLN A 237 6.63 -0.16 70.96
C GLN A 237 7.79 0.83 70.75
N LEU A 238 8.32 0.91 69.53
CA LEU A 238 9.36 1.87 69.18
C LEU A 238 8.86 3.31 69.31
N GLY A 239 7.67 3.61 68.76
CA GLY A 239 7.04 4.92 68.90
C GLY A 239 6.83 5.32 70.36
N SER A 240 6.35 4.39 71.19
CA SER A 240 6.21 4.61 72.64
C SER A 240 7.55 4.86 73.33
N SER A 241 8.63 4.22 72.86
CA SER A 241 9.97 4.38 73.43
C SER A 241 10.61 5.71 73.03
N VAL A 242 10.38 6.14 71.80
CA VAL A 242 10.72 7.49 71.34
C VAL A 242 9.98 8.55 72.16
N GLN A 243 8.68 8.37 72.40
CA GLN A 243 7.90 9.28 73.24
C GLN A 243 8.48 9.40 74.65
N ARG A 244 8.87 8.27 75.28
CA ARG A 244 9.52 8.31 76.60
C ARG A 244 10.82 9.11 76.62
N ILE A 245 11.64 9.00 75.56
CA ILE A 245 12.85 9.84 75.44
C ILE A 245 12.45 11.31 75.35
N GLN A 246 11.45 11.66 74.55
CA GLN A 246 10.99 13.05 74.40
C GLN A 246 10.46 13.63 75.73
N ASP A 247 9.67 12.86 76.47
CA ASP A 247 9.15 13.26 77.78
C ASP A 247 10.30 13.45 78.79
N ASN A 248 11.32 12.58 78.74
CA ASN A 248 12.54 12.75 79.54
C ASN A 248 13.32 13.99 79.12
N PHE A 249 13.41 14.26 77.82
CA PHE A 249 14.03 15.45 77.25
C PHE A 249 13.37 16.73 77.78
N ALA A 250 12.05 16.80 77.70
CA ALA A 250 11.21 17.88 78.22
C ALA A 250 11.37 18.08 79.72
N SER A 251 11.35 16.99 80.49
CA SER A 251 11.52 17.01 81.95
C SER A 251 12.89 17.57 82.39
N ASN A 252 13.91 17.46 81.53
CA ASN A 252 15.24 18.01 81.76
C ASN A 252 15.42 19.44 81.19
N GLY A 253 14.33 20.06 80.75
CA GLY A 253 14.31 21.43 80.25
C GLY A 253 14.74 21.57 78.80
N TYR A 254 14.81 20.48 78.04
CA TYR A 254 15.03 20.52 76.58
C TYR A 254 13.71 20.37 75.84
N GLU A 255 13.50 21.19 74.82
CA GLU A 255 12.29 21.18 74.00
C GLU A 255 12.68 20.94 72.54
N LEU A 256 12.04 19.95 71.92
CA LEU A 256 12.09 19.71 70.48
C LEU A 256 10.93 20.48 69.84
N VAL A 257 11.24 21.47 69.02
CA VAL A 257 10.19 22.26 68.36
C VAL A 257 9.60 21.45 67.21
N GLU A 258 8.30 21.18 67.27
CA GLU A 258 7.58 20.52 66.18
C GLU A 258 7.44 21.48 64.99
N MET A 259 8.00 21.10 63.84
CA MET A 259 8.00 21.91 62.61
C MET A 259 7.39 21.18 61.41
N LEU A 260 7.21 19.86 61.48
CA LEU A 260 6.73 19.07 60.36
C LEU A 260 5.29 19.44 60.00
N GLY A 261 5.01 19.65 58.70
CA GLY A 261 3.68 20.01 58.20
C GLY A 261 3.25 21.46 58.48
N LYS A 262 4.07 22.26 59.15
CA LYS A 262 3.81 23.70 59.34
C LYS A 262 4.25 24.50 58.12
N GLU A 263 3.65 25.67 57.94
CA GLU A 263 4.03 26.61 56.89
C GLU A 263 5.44 27.17 57.14
N TYR A 264 6.20 27.30 56.06
CA TYR A 264 7.51 27.93 56.10
C TYR A 264 7.40 29.47 56.04
N ASN A 265 8.27 30.15 56.78
CA ASN A 265 8.37 31.60 56.86
C ASN A 265 9.85 31.98 56.88
N GLU A 266 10.24 32.94 56.03
CA GLU A 266 11.62 33.43 55.90
C GLU A 266 12.19 34.03 57.19
N GLY A 267 11.35 34.46 58.13
CA GLY A 267 11.75 34.96 59.45
C GLY A 267 12.21 33.87 60.43
N MET A 268 12.08 32.60 60.09
CA MET A 268 12.55 31.50 60.93
C MET A 268 14.08 31.39 60.90
N LYS A 269 14.70 31.21 62.07
CA LYS A 269 16.15 30.97 62.21
C LYS A 269 16.49 29.50 61.90
N VAL A 270 16.30 29.09 60.65
CA VAL A 270 16.52 27.71 60.17
C VAL A 270 17.33 27.69 58.88
N THR A 271 17.91 26.53 58.56
CA THR A 271 18.49 26.27 57.23
C THR A 271 17.48 25.45 56.42
N ALA A 272 16.93 26.04 55.36
CA ALA A 272 15.90 25.41 54.54
C ALA A 272 16.44 25.02 53.16
N ASN A 273 16.14 23.78 52.73
CA ASN A 273 16.33 23.31 51.37
C ASN A 273 14.98 23.20 50.67
N PHE A 274 14.84 23.75 49.48
CA PHE A 274 13.56 23.77 48.77
C PHE A 274 13.48 22.67 47.71
N THR A 275 12.36 21.95 47.68
CA THR A 275 12.08 20.87 46.72
C THR A 275 10.70 21.11 46.07
N PRO A 276 10.55 21.07 44.74
CA PRO A 276 9.25 21.19 44.09
C PRO A 276 8.30 20.05 44.45
N ASN A 277 6.99 20.33 44.56
CA ASN A 277 5.95 19.34 44.79
C ASN A 277 4.65 19.71 44.06
N GLU A 278 4.27 18.91 43.06
CA GLU A 278 3.08 19.10 42.21
C GLU A 278 1.75 18.92 42.97
N ASP A 279 1.77 18.27 44.14
CA ASP A 279 0.57 18.02 44.95
C ASP A 279 0.19 19.21 45.85
N LEU A 280 1.01 20.27 45.89
CA LEU A 280 0.78 21.46 46.71
C LEU A 280 0.26 22.63 45.85
N GLU A 281 -0.66 23.43 46.40
CA GLU A 281 -1.13 24.65 45.72
C GLU A 281 0.05 25.60 45.43
N THR A 282 0.03 26.20 44.23
CA THR A 282 1.06 27.12 43.76
C THR A 282 1.35 28.21 44.79
N GLY A 283 2.61 28.32 45.20
CA GLY A 283 3.09 29.30 46.18
C GLY A 283 2.97 28.87 47.65
N LYS A 284 2.35 27.74 47.98
CA LYS A 284 2.41 27.18 49.34
C LYS A 284 3.79 26.59 49.61
N GLN A 285 4.35 26.92 50.77
CA GLN A 285 5.63 26.42 51.24
C GLN A 285 5.43 25.68 52.56
N ILE A 286 5.54 24.36 52.54
CA ILE A 286 5.29 23.51 53.71
C ILE A 286 6.57 22.77 54.09
N ILE A 287 6.87 22.70 55.38
CA ILE A 287 7.99 21.91 55.90
C ILE A 287 7.67 20.43 55.74
N SER A 288 8.28 19.79 54.75
CA SER A 288 8.01 18.39 54.38
C SER A 288 8.94 17.39 55.06
N ARG A 289 10.10 17.85 55.54
CA ARG A 289 11.06 16.98 56.24
C ARG A 289 11.91 17.76 57.23
N ILE A 290 12.16 17.16 58.38
CA ILE A 290 13.15 17.66 59.35
C ILE A 290 14.43 16.84 59.17
N ILE A 291 15.55 17.51 58.88
CA ILE A 291 16.89 16.93 58.77
C ILE A 291 17.59 16.99 60.13
N LYS A 292 17.50 18.14 60.80
CA LYS A 292 17.90 18.33 62.20
C LYS A 292 16.82 19.10 62.95
N PRO A 293 16.47 18.71 64.18
CA PRO A 293 15.52 19.46 64.99
C PRO A 293 16.07 20.82 65.42
N GLN A 294 15.16 21.75 65.67
CA GLN A 294 15.43 22.86 66.56
C GLN A 294 15.31 22.36 68.01
N VAL A 295 16.34 22.65 68.81
CA VAL A 295 16.38 22.30 70.23
C VAL A 295 16.48 23.59 71.05
N ASN A 296 15.55 23.77 71.97
CA ASN A 296 15.61 24.83 72.97
C ASN A 296 15.99 24.22 74.33
N PHE A 297 16.80 24.92 75.13
CA PHE A 297 17.05 24.58 76.53
C PHE A 297 16.56 25.73 77.42
N LYS A 298 15.59 25.45 78.29
CA LYS A 298 14.94 26.43 79.18
C LYS A 298 14.46 27.70 78.45
N GLY A 299 13.97 27.52 77.22
CA GLY A 299 13.47 28.61 76.36
C GLY A 299 14.50 29.29 75.47
N GLU A 300 15.80 28.99 75.62
CA GLU A 300 16.85 29.50 74.73
C GLU A 300 17.18 28.49 73.63
N MET A 301 17.22 28.93 72.37
CA MET A 301 17.58 28.07 71.24
C MET A 301 19.06 27.70 71.30
N ILE A 302 19.36 26.41 71.45
CA ILE A 302 20.73 25.87 71.49
C ILE A 302 21.12 25.15 70.19
N GLN A 303 20.15 24.77 69.36
CA GLN A 303 20.35 24.24 68.02
C GLN A 303 19.27 24.74 67.07
N ALA A 304 19.66 25.27 65.91
CA ALA A 304 18.76 25.68 64.85
C ALA A 304 18.34 24.48 63.99
N ALA A 305 17.10 24.49 63.51
CA ALA A 305 16.57 23.43 62.65
C ALA A 305 17.21 23.46 61.25
N GLN A 306 17.40 22.26 60.68
CA GLN A 306 17.68 22.06 59.26
C GLN A 306 16.50 21.30 58.65
N ILE A 307 15.87 21.88 57.64
CA ILE A 307 14.59 21.40 57.12
C ILE A 307 14.58 21.35 55.60
N GLU A 308 13.67 20.53 55.07
CA GLU A 308 13.27 20.54 53.67
C GLU A 308 11.87 21.13 53.56
N VAL A 309 11.70 22.03 52.61
CA VAL A 309 10.45 22.75 52.35
C VAL A 309 9.98 22.37 50.96
N SER A 310 8.77 21.84 50.89
CA SER A 310 8.11 21.56 49.61
C SER A 310 7.38 22.81 49.13
N ILE A 311 7.64 23.21 47.88
CA ILE A 311 7.00 24.35 47.22
C ILE A 311 6.01 23.82 46.19
N GLY A 312 4.76 24.28 46.24
CA GLY A 312 3.79 24.08 45.16
C GLY A 312 4.15 24.91 43.94
N GLU A 313 4.35 24.24 42.80
CA GLU A 313 4.57 24.89 41.49
C GLU A 313 3.26 25.26 40.78
#